data_AF-A0A973ASB8-F1
#
_entry.id   AF-A0A973ASB8-F1
#
_cell.length_a   1.000
_cell.length_b   1.000
_cell.length_c   1.000
_cell.angle_alpha   90.00
_cell.angle_beta   90.00
_cell.angle_gamma   90.00
#
_symmetry.space_group_name_H-M   'P 1'
#
loop_
_entity.id
_entity.type
_entity.pdbx_description
1 polymer ?
#
loop_
_entity_poly.entity_id
_entity_poly.type
_entity_poly.pdbx_seq_one_letter_code
_entity_poly.pdbx_strand_id
1 'polypeptide(L)'
;STYGEGLLGVVDTDKRIDATFNQTVARTGRLSSDQPNLLNIPVRSEQGKVFRTAFIPRSGTKFLVADYNQIELRCIAHLANDPGLIDAFNKNIDVHNVTAANVFGVAVDKVTSEQRSKAKMVSYGLAYGMEAYGLAQRLAIGVSEASEILDAYFSAFPRVKKYMDETVEEARKRGYTETLFGRRRTIPELQNPNFRIRQIGERQAMNSGIQGLAADIFKVALVRIDAALETANFESQLVLQVHDEVIVEAVASEAETVEKLVRETMCAAAKLAVPLEVNLAWGDTWASAKS
;
A
#
# COMPACT_ATOMS: atom_id res chain seq x y z
N SER A 1 16.57 -15.65 16.45
CA SER A 1 17.83 -14.89 16.44
C SER A 1 17.75 -13.64 15.58
N THR A 2 17.51 -13.70 14.25
CA THR A 2 17.77 -12.54 13.35
C THR A 2 17.01 -11.23 13.64
N TYR A 3 15.70 -11.25 13.95
CA TYR A 3 14.93 -10.01 14.21
C TYR A 3 14.89 -9.63 15.70
N GLY A 4 14.66 -10.61 16.57
CA GLY A 4 14.50 -10.35 18.00
C GLY A 4 15.76 -9.89 18.71
N GLU A 5 16.91 -10.55 18.47
CA GLU A 5 18.18 -10.15 19.11
C GLU A 5 18.65 -8.78 18.62
N GLY A 6 18.48 -8.51 17.31
CA GLY A 6 18.80 -7.21 16.74
C GLY A 6 17.95 -6.07 17.31
N LEU A 7 16.66 -6.31 17.56
CA LEU A 7 15.78 -5.31 18.16
C LEU A 7 16.06 -5.08 19.65
N LEU A 8 16.38 -6.13 20.40
CA LEU A 8 16.80 -5.99 21.81
C LEU A 8 18.07 -5.16 21.97
N GLY A 9 18.99 -5.24 21.00
CA GLY A 9 20.23 -4.46 21.01
C GLY A 9 20.07 -2.97 20.76
N VAL A 10 18.88 -2.51 20.32
CA VAL A 10 18.58 -1.10 20.02
C VAL A 10 17.48 -0.52 20.90
N VAL A 11 17.10 -1.22 21.99
CA VAL A 11 16.17 -0.69 22.99
C VAL A 11 16.90 0.36 23.83
N ASP A 12 16.35 1.58 23.90
CA ASP A 12 16.91 2.66 24.71
C ASP A 12 16.59 2.46 26.21
N THR A 13 17.19 3.30 27.04
CA THR A 13 17.06 3.38 28.49
C THR A 13 15.62 3.54 28.97
N ASP A 14 14.77 4.22 28.20
CA ASP A 14 13.33 4.40 28.45
C ASP A 14 12.47 3.20 28.03
N LYS A 15 13.11 2.12 27.55
CA LYS A 15 12.48 0.89 27.05
C LYS A 15 11.72 1.05 25.74
N ARG A 16 12.01 2.09 24.95
CA ARG A 16 11.48 2.29 23.60
C ARG A 16 12.52 1.90 22.54
N ILE A 17 12.03 1.77 21.31
CA ILE A 17 12.84 1.55 20.12
C ILE A 17 12.64 2.77 19.22
N ASP A 18 13.68 3.57 19.05
CA ASP A 18 13.66 4.73 18.19
C ASP A 18 14.23 4.38 16.81
N ALA A 19 13.35 4.11 15.86
CA ALA A 19 13.75 3.85 14.48
C ALA A 19 13.97 5.15 13.70
N THR A 20 14.96 5.14 12.81
CA THR A 20 15.20 6.26 11.89
C THR A 20 14.35 6.09 10.63
N PHE A 21 13.57 7.14 10.29
CA PHE A 21 12.77 7.19 9.08
C PHE A 21 13.40 8.12 8.04
N ASN A 22 13.75 7.55 6.89
CA ASN A 22 14.41 8.26 5.80
C ASN A 22 13.38 8.68 4.75
N GLN A 23 13.30 9.98 4.45
CA GLN A 23 12.34 10.52 3.48
C GLN A 23 12.84 10.52 2.03
N THR A 24 14.16 10.41 1.82
CA THR A 24 14.84 10.69 0.54
C THR A 24 15.46 9.45 -0.12
N VAL A 25 15.30 8.26 0.47
CA VAL A 25 15.96 7.03 0.01
C VAL A 25 15.14 6.32 -1.08
N ALA A 26 13.84 6.09 -0.85
CA ALA A 26 13.03 5.36 -1.81
C ALA A 26 12.70 6.21 -3.04
N ARG A 27 12.99 5.70 -4.25
CA ARG A 27 12.71 6.39 -5.52
C ARG A 27 11.22 6.68 -5.77
N THR A 28 10.34 5.95 -5.09
CA THR A 28 8.88 6.12 -5.17
C THR A 28 8.35 7.10 -4.14
N GLY A 29 9.19 7.62 -3.25
CA GLY A 29 8.80 8.59 -2.23
C GLY A 29 8.20 7.99 -0.95
N ARG A 30 8.05 6.66 -0.85
CA ARG A 30 7.73 6.00 0.43
C ARG A 30 8.83 6.27 1.47
N LEU A 31 8.46 6.25 2.74
CA LEU A 31 9.44 6.24 3.82
C LEU A 31 10.19 4.90 3.83
N SER A 32 11.47 4.93 4.18
CA SER A 32 12.22 3.72 4.56
C SER A 32 12.65 3.82 6.02
N SER A 33 12.81 2.68 6.68
CA SER A 33 13.22 2.61 8.08
C SER A 33 14.57 1.90 8.20
N ASP A 34 15.46 2.43 9.02
CA ASP A 34 16.71 1.82 9.44
C ASP A 34 16.99 2.03 10.93
N GLN A 35 17.93 1.24 11.45
CA GLN A 35 18.39 1.28 12.84
C GLN A 35 17.27 1.35 13.91
N PRO A 36 16.32 0.39 13.97
CA PRO A 36 16.15 -0.82 13.16
C PRO A 36 15.16 -0.64 12.00
N ASN A 37 15.19 -1.51 11.00
CA ASN A 37 14.21 -1.49 9.91
C ASN A 37 12.87 -2.13 10.35
N LEU A 38 11.95 -1.29 10.83
CA LEU A 38 10.62 -1.71 11.29
C LEU A 38 9.68 -2.11 10.13
N LEU A 39 9.99 -1.72 8.89
CA LEU A 39 9.21 -2.10 7.70
C LEU A 39 9.40 -3.57 7.30
N ASN A 40 10.45 -4.23 7.81
CA ASN A 40 10.73 -5.63 7.50
C ASN A 40 10.12 -6.62 8.48
N ILE A 41 9.38 -6.15 9.50
CA ILE A 41 8.75 -7.02 10.49
C ILE A 41 7.71 -7.90 9.78
N PRO A 42 7.82 -9.24 9.85
CA PRO A 42 6.95 -10.11 9.07
C PRO A 42 5.47 -9.95 9.43
N VAL A 43 4.64 -9.65 8.43
CA VAL A 43 3.21 -9.38 8.65
C VAL A 43 2.36 -10.66 8.57
N ARG A 44 2.66 -11.54 7.60
CA ARG A 44 1.78 -12.67 7.22
C ARG A 44 2.16 -14.03 7.79
N SER A 45 3.35 -14.18 8.38
CA SER A 45 3.77 -15.44 8.99
C SER A 45 3.28 -15.55 10.44
N GLU A 46 3.01 -16.77 10.90
CA GLU A 46 2.66 -17.02 12.31
C GLU A 46 3.78 -16.57 13.25
N GLN A 47 5.05 -16.79 12.88
CA GLN A 47 6.17 -16.26 13.64
C GLN A 47 6.17 -14.72 13.70
N GLY A 48 5.77 -14.06 12.62
CA GLY A 48 5.66 -12.60 12.56
C GLY A 48 4.53 -12.06 13.43
N LYS A 49 3.38 -12.76 13.48
CA LYS A 49 2.28 -12.44 14.40
C LYS A 49 2.73 -12.56 15.85
N VAL A 50 3.39 -13.67 16.21
CA VAL A 50 3.97 -13.87 17.55
C VAL A 50 5.00 -12.78 17.84
N PHE A 51 5.85 -12.42 16.88
CA PHE A 51 6.84 -11.37 17.07
C PHE A 51 6.21 -10.01 17.37
N ARG A 52 5.08 -9.67 16.75
CA ARG A 52 4.37 -8.40 16.96
C ARG A 52 3.67 -8.30 18.32
N THR A 53 3.59 -9.37 19.11
CA THR A 53 3.12 -9.29 20.51
C THR A 53 4.15 -8.62 21.42
N ALA A 54 5.43 -8.56 21.01
CA ALA A 54 6.49 -7.91 21.76
C ALA A 54 6.38 -6.37 21.74
N PHE A 55 5.62 -5.81 20.80
CA PHE A 55 5.36 -4.37 20.74
C PHE A 55 4.08 -4.08 21.51
N ILE A 56 4.24 -3.35 22.62
CA ILE A 56 3.17 -2.94 23.53
C ILE A 56 3.11 -1.41 23.58
N PRO A 57 1.92 -0.83 23.80
CA PRO A 57 1.77 0.61 23.99
C PRO A 57 2.33 1.03 25.34
N ARG A 58 2.63 2.33 25.51
CA ARG A 58 2.95 2.92 26.81
C ARG A 58 1.84 2.64 27.84
N SER A 59 2.22 2.56 29.12
CA SER A 59 1.29 2.29 30.22
C SER A 59 0.09 3.25 30.19
N GLY A 60 -1.11 2.72 30.43
CA GLY A 60 -2.36 3.50 30.43
C GLY A 60 -2.93 3.81 29.04
N THR A 61 -2.33 3.31 27.96
CA THR A 61 -2.80 3.52 26.58
C THR A 61 -3.02 2.21 25.83
N LYS A 62 -3.63 2.31 24.65
CA LYS A 62 -3.79 1.21 23.69
C LYS A 62 -3.25 1.62 22.32
N PHE A 63 -2.87 0.65 21.50
CA PHE A 63 -2.62 0.94 20.10
C PHE A 63 -3.95 1.05 19.35
N LEU A 64 -4.08 2.14 18.60
CA LEU A 64 -4.99 2.26 17.48
C LEU A 64 -4.19 2.07 16.20
N VAL A 65 -4.49 1.02 15.46
CA VAL A 65 -3.88 0.71 14.16
C VAL A 65 -4.85 1.10 13.07
N ALA A 66 -4.39 1.91 12.12
CA ALA A 66 -5.18 2.39 10.99
C ALA A 66 -4.47 2.07 9.68
N ASP A 67 -5.08 1.24 8.83
CA ASP A 67 -4.51 0.77 7.56
C ASP A 67 -5.41 1.15 6.39
N TYR A 68 -4.83 1.71 5.33
CA TYR A 68 -5.62 2.01 4.14
C TYR A 68 -6.07 0.73 3.43
N ASN A 69 -7.37 0.62 3.20
CA ASN A 69 -7.93 -0.50 2.44
C ASN A 69 -7.62 -0.35 0.94
N GLN A 70 -6.57 -1.06 0.50
CA GLN A 70 -6.18 -1.19 -0.91
C GLN A 70 -5.85 0.16 -1.60
N ILE A 71 -5.07 1.02 -0.94
CA ILE A 71 -4.74 2.37 -1.45
C ILE A 71 -4.16 2.37 -2.87
N GLU A 72 -3.29 1.42 -3.20
CA GLU A 72 -2.69 1.34 -4.54
C GLU A 72 -3.74 1.04 -5.62
N LEU A 73 -4.74 0.20 -5.35
CA LEU A 73 -5.83 -0.07 -6.29
C LEU A 73 -6.78 1.11 -6.43
N ARG A 74 -7.02 1.85 -5.34
CA ARG A 74 -7.79 3.11 -5.40
C ARG A 74 -7.04 4.18 -6.21
N CYS A 75 -5.72 4.23 -6.11
CA CYS A 75 -4.87 5.06 -6.95
C CYS A 75 -4.97 4.64 -8.43
N ILE A 76 -4.91 3.34 -8.74
CA ILE A 76 -5.11 2.83 -10.11
C ILE A 76 -6.48 3.23 -10.65
N ALA A 77 -7.56 3.02 -9.88
CA ALA A 77 -8.92 3.38 -10.27
C ALA A 77 -9.04 4.86 -10.64
N HIS A 78 -8.42 5.73 -9.84
CA HIS A 78 -8.40 7.16 -10.09
C HIS A 78 -7.54 7.56 -11.30
N LEU A 79 -6.30 7.08 -11.39
CA LEU A 79 -5.35 7.43 -12.44
C LEU A 79 -5.80 6.90 -13.82
N ALA A 80 -6.32 5.67 -13.87
CA ALA A 80 -6.88 5.09 -15.08
C ALA A 80 -8.25 5.67 -15.45
N ASN A 81 -8.97 6.20 -14.45
CA ASN A 81 -10.35 6.64 -14.56
C ASN A 81 -11.25 5.55 -15.20
N ASP A 82 -11.04 4.29 -14.79
CA ASP A 82 -11.74 3.13 -15.34
C ASP A 82 -13.16 3.01 -14.73
N PRO A 83 -14.24 3.13 -15.52
CA PRO A 83 -15.59 3.09 -14.97
C PRO A 83 -15.93 1.78 -14.26
N GLY A 84 -15.43 0.65 -14.77
CA GLY A 84 -15.69 -0.66 -14.17
C GLY A 84 -15.02 -0.80 -12.82
N LEU A 85 -13.75 -0.37 -12.72
CA LEU A 85 -13.02 -0.40 -11.45
C LEU A 85 -13.57 0.60 -10.43
N ILE A 86 -13.94 1.81 -10.88
CA ILE A 86 -14.56 2.83 -10.02
C ILE A 86 -15.91 2.35 -9.49
N ASP A 87 -16.77 1.78 -10.36
CA ASP A 87 -18.07 1.24 -9.98
C ASP A 87 -17.95 0.08 -8.99
N ALA A 88 -16.98 -0.81 -9.18
CA ALA A 88 -16.70 -1.90 -8.25
C ALA A 88 -16.39 -1.39 -6.83
N PHE A 89 -15.51 -0.37 -6.70
CA PHE A 89 -15.24 0.26 -5.41
C PHE A 89 -16.48 0.96 -4.82
N ASN A 90 -17.19 1.77 -5.60
CA ASN A 90 -18.35 2.53 -5.10
C ASN A 90 -19.51 1.63 -4.65
N LYS A 91 -19.65 0.43 -5.23
CA LYS A 91 -20.64 -0.56 -4.84
C LYS A 91 -20.17 -1.53 -3.75
N ASN A 92 -18.98 -1.31 -3.17
CA ASN A 92 -18.33 -2.23 -2.23
C ASN A 92 -18.23 -3.66 -2.76
N ILE A 93 -18.09 -3.81 -4.07
CA ILE A 93 -17.89 -5.11 -4.70
C ILE A 93 -16.40 -5.44 -4.58
N ASP A 94 -16.10 -6.63 -4.10
CA ASP A 94 -14.72 -7.11 -4.02
C ASP A 94 -14.11 -7.18 -5.42
N VAL A 95 -13.21 -6.24 -5.72
CA VAL A 95 -12.50 -6.12 -7.01
C VAL A 95 -11.79 -7.43 -7.36
N HIS A 96 -11.29 -8.18 -6.37
CA HIS A 96 -10.63 -9.45 -6.61
C HIS A 96 -11.63 -10.54 -7.00
N ASN A 97 -12.84 -10.54 -6.42
CA ASN A 97 -13.90 -11.44 -6.88
C ASN A 97 -14.39 -11.08 -8.28
N VAL A 98 -14.54 -9.78 -8.60
CA VAL A 98 -14.90 -9.36 -9.97
C VAL A 98 -13.82 -9.79 -10.96
N THR A 99 -12.56 -9.57 -10.61
CA THR A 99 -11.43 -10.02 -11.44
C THR A 99 -11.45 -11.53 -11.61
N ALA A 100 -11.58 -12.29 -10.52
CA ALA A 100 -11.63 -13.75 -10.56
C ALA A 100 -12.82 -14.26 -11.38
N ALA A 101 -14.01 -13.69 -11.21
CA ALA A 101 -15.20 -14.04 -11.98
C ALA A 101 -14.96 -13.91 -13.49
N ASN A 102 -14.36 -12.80 -13.92
CA ASN A 102 -14.00 -12.58 -15.32
C ASN A 102 -12.90 -13.53 -15.81
N VAL A 103 -11.85 -13.74 -15.02
CA VAL A 103 -10.72 -14.62 -15.34
C VAL A 103 -11.16 -16.07 -15.49
N PHE A 104 -11.98 -16.56 -14.55
CA PHE A 104 -12.39 -17.97 -14.49
C PHE A 104 -13.74 -18.24 -15.16
N GLY A 105 -14.39 -17.22 -15.72
CA GLY A 105 -15.69 -17.33 -16.40
C GLY A 105 -16.82 -17.80 -15.47
N VAL A 106 -16.79 -17.42 -14.19
CA VAL A 106 -17.79 -17.81 -13.17
C VAL A 106 -18.57 -16.59 -12.69
N ALA A 107 -19.76 -16.80 -12.12
CA ALA A 107 -20.47 -15.72 -11.44
C ALA A 107 -19.70 -15.26 -10.19
N VAL A 108 -19.82 -13.98 -9.82
CA VAL A 108 -19.07 -13.35 -8.70
C VAL A 108 -19.33 -14.08 -7.38
N ASP A 109 -20.54 -14.56 -7.15
CA ASP A 109 -20.96 -15.34 -5.97
C ASP A 109 -20.47 -16.79 -5.98
N LYS A 110 -19.91 -17.26 -7.10
CA LYS A 110 -19.32 -18.60 -7.27
C LYS A 110 -17.79 -18.61 -7.26
N VAL A 111 -17.18 -17.44 -7.06
CA VAL A 111 -15.72 -17.34 -6.94
C VAL A 111 -15.25 -18.05 -5.67
N THR A 112 -14.35 -19.01 -5.84
CA THR A 112 -13.72 -19.70 -4.70
C THR A 112 -12.65 -18.85 -4.04
N SER A 113 -12.33 -19.13 -2.78
CA SER A 113 -11.24 -18.44 -2.06
C SER A 113 -9.89 -18.56 -2.78
N GLU A 114 -9.63 -19.68 -3.46
CA GLU A 114 -8.42 -19.88 -4.27
C GLU A 114 -8.41 -18.96 -5.49
N GLN A 115 -9.52 -18.91 -6.24
CA GLN A 115 -9.66 -18.03 -7.41
C GLN A 115 -9.52 -16.56 -7.03
N ARG A 116 -10.16 -16.15 -5.93
CA ARG A 116 -10.01 -14.80 -5.36
C ARG A 116 -8.56 -14.50 -5.00
N SER A 117 -7.86 -15.45 -4.37
CA SER A 117 -6.44 -15.29 -3.99
C SER A 117 -5.54 -15.10 -5.22
N LYS A 118 -5.76 -15.89 -6.28
CA LYS A 118 -5.05 -15.72 -7.56
C LYS A 118 -5.31 -14.34 -8.17
N ALA A 119 -6.57 -13.91 -8.25
CA ALA A 119 -6.93 -12.58 -8.77
C ALA A 119 -6.38 -11.41 -7.93
N LYS A 120 -6.31 -11.58 -6.60
CA LYS A 120 -5.68 -10.62 -5.70
C LYS A 120 -4.21 -10.42 -6.05
N MET A 121 -3.47 -11.50 -6.27
CA MET A 121 -2.05 -11.44 -6.63
C MET A 121 -1.80 -10.76 -7.98
N VAL A 122 -2.74 -10.88 -8.92
CA VAL A 122 -2.72 -10.18 -10.23
C VAL A 122 -2.91 -8.68 -10.02
N SER A 123 -3.92 -8.29 -9.25
CA SER A 123 -4.21 -6.89 -8.93
C SER A 123 -2.99 -6.21 -8.29
N TYR A 124 -2.29 -6.91 -7.40
CA TYR A 124 -1.01 -6.43 -6.87
C TYR A 124 0.08 -6.44 -7.95
N GLY A 125 0.27 -7.52 -8.71
CA GLY A 125 1.26 -7.60 -9.79
C GLY A 125 1.17 -6.44 -10.78
N LEU A 126 -0.03 -6.00 -11.11
CA LEU A 126 -0.29 -4.86 -11.99
C LEU A 126 0.14 -3.52 -11.39
N ALA A 127 -0.03 -3.31 -10.08
CA ALA A 127 0.55 -2.15 -9.38
C ALA A 127 2.10 -2.15 -9.42
N TYR A 128 2.71 -3.30 -9.76
CA TYR A 128 4.14 -3.46 -10.00
C TYR A 128 4.51 -3.62 -11.50
N GLY A 129 3.58 -3.38 -12.44
CA GLY A 129 3.90 -3.37 -13.87
C GLY A 129 4.40 -4.74 -14.30
N MET A 130 3.90 -5.78 -13.65
CA MET A 130 4.38 -7.14 -13.79
C MET A 130 3.85 -7.75 -15.08
N GLU A 131 4.77 -8.19 -15.93
CA GLU A 131 4.47 -8.94 -17.15
C GLU A 131 4.07 -10.39 -16.81
N ALA A 132 3.46 -11.10 -17.77
CA ALA A 132 2.99 -12.47 -17.62
C ALA A 132 4.06 -13.41 -17.04
N TYR A 133 5.33 -13.28 -17.46
CA TYR A 133 6.43 -14.07 -16.91
C TYR A 133 6.66 -13.82 -15.41
N GLY A 134 6.68 -12.54 -14.99
CA GLY A 134 6.86 -12.20 -13.58
C GLY A 134 5.68 -12.66 -12.72
N LEU A 135 4.47 -12.56 -13.28
CA LEU A 135 3.25 -13.04 -12.62
C LEU A 135 3.25 -14.57 -12.47
N ALA A 136 3.67 -15.29 -13.52
CA ALA A 136 3.80 -16.74 -13.51
C ALA A 136 4.77 -17.23 -12.42
N GLN A 137 5.94 -16.60 -12.30
CA GLN A 137 6.91 -16.91 -11.24
C GLN A 137 6.33 -16.67 -9.85
N ARG A 138 5.61 -15.56 -9.66
CA ARG A 138 5.03 -15.20 -8.36
C ARG A 138 3.87 -16.10 -7.95
N LEU A 139 3.09 -16.57 -8.93
CA LEU A 139 1.96 -17.46 -8.71
C LEU A 139 2.33 -18.95 -8.76
N ALA A 140 3.56 -19.27 -9.13
CA ALA A 140 3.99 -20.64 -9.42
C ALA A 140 3.08 -21.36 -10.44
N ILE A 141 2.69 -20.64 -11.49
CA ILE A 141 1.84 -21.14 -12.60
C ILE A 141 2.57 -21.05 -13.95
N GLY A 142 1.95 -21.58 -15.00
CA GLY A 142 2.47 -21.45 -16.37
C GLY A 142 2.38 -20.01 -16.91
N VAL A 143 3.31 -19.61 -17.78
CA VAL A 143 3.30 -18.28 -18.42
C VAL A 143 2.04 -18.05 -19.25
N SER A 144 1.50 -19.10 -19.90
CA SER A 144 0.24 -19.02 -20.64
C SER A 144 -0.92 -18.67 -19.72
N GLU A 145 -1.06 -19.39 -18.61
CA GLU A 145 -2.11 -19.14 -17.61
C GLU A 145 -1.98 -17.72 -17.03
N ALA A 146 -0.76 -17.27 -16.73
CA ALA A 146 -0.53 -15.90 -16.27
C ALA A 146 -0.90 -14.83 -17.33
N SER A 147 -0.70 -15.11 -18.62
CA SER A 147 -1.10 -14.22 -19.71
C SER A 147 -2.62 -14.12 -19.80
N GLU A 148 -3.31 -15.26 -19.81
CA GLU A 148 -4.78 -15.31 -19.85
C GLU A 148 -5.41 -14.52 -18.69
N ILE A 149 -4.82 -14.63 -17.50
CA ILE A 149 -5.27 -13.89 -16.32
C ILE A 149 -5.08 -12.37 -16.50
N LEU A 150 -3.94 -11.93 -17.04
CA LEU A 150 -3.69 -10.51 -17.30
C LEU A 150 -4.63 -9.96 -18.39
N ASP A 151 -4.84 -10.72 -19.47
CA ASP A 151 -5.72 -10.34 -20.56
C ASP A 151 -7.17 -10.21 -20.09
N ALA A 152 -7.64 -11.12 -19.24
CA ALA A 152 -8.95 -11.04 -18.62
C ALA A 152 -9.08 -9.82 -17.71
N TYR A 153 -8.05 -9.49 -16.91
CA TYR A 153 -8.04 -8.27 -16.10
C TYR A 153 -8.16 -7.01 -16.96
N PHE A 154 -7.34 -6.88 -18.00
CA PHE A 154 -7.38 -5.72 -18.89
C PHE A 154 -8.65 -5.67 -19.74
N SER A 155 -9.29 -6.80 -20.00
CA SER A 155 -10.61 -6.83 -20.65
C SER A 155 -11.70 -6.32 -19.71
N ALA A 156 -11.61 -6.63 -18.42
CA ALA A 156 -12.54 -6.12 -17.40
C ALA A 156 -12.32 -4.62 -17.10
N PHE A 157 -11.07 -4.17 -17.12
CA PHE A 157 -10.67 -2.80 -16.78
C PHE A 157 -9.78 -2.17 -17.88
N PRO A 158 -10.33 -1.93 -19.08
CA PRO A 158 -9.55 -1.55 -20.26
C PRO A 158 -8.81 -0.22 -20.13
N ARG A 159 -9.30 0.72 -19.31
CA ARG A 159 -8.61 1.99 -19.13
C ARG A 159 -7.36 1.87 -18.26
N VAL A 160 -7.23 0.79 -17.48
CA VAL A 160 -6.00 0.52 -16.72
C VAL A 160 -4.84 0.25 -17.67
N LYS A 161 -5.03 -0.62 -18.67
CA LYS A 161 -4.01 -0.87 -19.70
C LYS A 161 -3.65 0.41 -20.46
N LYS A 162 -4.68 1.15 -20.89
CA LYS A 162 -4.50 2.42 -21.60
C LYS A 162 -3.65 3.41 -20.79
N TYR A 163 -3.96 3.59 -19.51
CA TYR A 163 -3.18 4.44 -18.62
C TYR A 163 -1.72 4.00 -18.50
N MET A 164 -1.46 2.70 -18.37
CA MET A 164 -0.09 2.17 -18.27
C MET A 164 0.71 2.45 -19.55
N ASP A 165 0.10 2.22 -20.72
CA ASP A 165 0.72 2.47 -22.03
C ASP A 165 1.00 3.97 -22.22
N GLU A 166 0.01 4.84 -21.96
CA GLU A 166 0.14 6.30 -22.06
C GLU A 166 1.20 6.86 -21.09
N THR A 167 1.27 6.34 -19.86
CA THR A 167 2.27 6.75 -18.87
C THR A 167 3.69 6.46 -19.35
N VAL A 168 3.90 5.31 -19.99
CA VAL A 168 5.21 4.95 -20.57
C VAL A 168 5.57 5.87 -21.72
N GLU A 169 4.63 6.13 -22.63
CA GLU A 169 4.85 7.03 -23.76
C GLU A 169 5.20 8.45 -23.31
N GLU A 170 4.48 8.97 -22.31
CA GLU A 170 4.74 10.29 -21.75
C GLU A 170 6.10 10.32 -21.05
N ALA A 171 6.41 9.31 -20.23
CA ALA A 171 7.68 9.22 -19.52
C ALA A 171 8.87 9.11 -20.47
N ARG A 172 8.72 8.45 -21.63
CA ARG A 172 9.75 8.43 -22.69
C ARG A 172 9.98 9.81 -23.29
N LYS A 173 8.93 10.61 -23.48
CA LYS A 173 9.04 11.98 -24.02
C LYS A 173 9.66 12.95 -23.02
N ARG A 174 9.25 12.88 -21.75
CA ARG A 174 9.67 13.83 -20.69
C ARG A 174 10.95 13.41 -19.96
N GLY A 175 11.28 12.11 -19.94
CA GLY A 175 12.38 11.53 -19.17
C GLY A 175 12.05 11.24 -17.69
N TYR A 176 10.81 11.48 -17.27
CA TYR A 176 10.36 11.26 -15.89
C TYR A 176 8.86 10.99 -15.82
N THR A 177 8.42 10.44 -14.69
CA THR A 177 7.01 10.36 -14.28
C THR A 177 6.71 11.40 -13.23
N GLU A 178 5.44 11.83 -13.10
CA GLU A 178 5.00 12.83 -12.13
C GLU A 178 3.72 12.36 -11.43
N THR A 179 3.64 12.49 -10.09
CA THR A 179 2.41 12.19 -9.33
C THR A 179 1.44 13.37 -9.38
N LEU A 180 0.19 13.18 -8.93
CA LEU A 180 -0.80 14.27 -8.83
C LEU A 180 -0.37 15.42 -7.91
N PHE A 181 0.57 15.15 -6.99
CA PHE A 181 1.14 16.14 -6.09
C PHE A 181 2.41 16.78 -6.65
N GLY A 182 2.78 16.49 -7.91
CA GLY A 182 3.94 17.07 -8.58
C GLY A 182 5.28 16.38 -8.28
N ARG A 183 5.28 15.24 -7.56
CA ARG A 183 6.54 14.49 -7.31
C ARG A 183 7.04 13.90 -8.62
N ARG A 184 8.27 14.23 -9.00
CA ARG A 184 8.91 13.69 -10.21
C ARG A 184 9.89 12.56 -9.90
N ARG A 185 9.86 11.50 -10.71
CA ARG A 185 10.89 10.45 -10.74
C ARG A 185 11.48 10.35 -12.14
N THR A 186 12.75 10.70 -12.28
CA THR A 186 13.52 10.50 -13.51
C THR A 186 13.78 9.02 -13.77
N ILE A 187 13.64 8.59 -15.02
CA ILE A 187 13.82 7.18 -15.41
C ILE A 187 14.80 7.12 -16.60
N PRO A 188 16.11 7.22 -16.34
CA PRO A 188 17.14 7.22 -17.39
C PRO A 188 17.12 5.94 -18.23
N GLU A 189 16.62 4.82 -17.68
CA GLU A 189 16.50 3.54 -18.35
C GLU A 189 15.65 3.61 -19.62
N LEU A 190 14.67 4.53 -19.69
CA LEU A 190 13.80 4.71 -20.87
C LEU A 190 14.56 5.14 -22.12
N GLN A 191 15.72 5.81 -21.97
CA GLN A 191 16.56 6.27 -23.07
C GLN A 191 17.72 5.31 -23.38
N ASN A 192 17.82 4.18 -22.67
CA ASN A 192 18.93 3.27 -22.83
C ASN A 192 18.85 2.53 -24.18
N PRO A 193 19.96 2.34 -24.94
CA PRO A 193 19.92 1.59 -26.19
C PRO A 193 19.69 0.07 -26.00
N ASN A 194 19.90 -0.47 -24.79
CA ASN A 194 19.61 -1.86 -24.47
C ASN A 194 18.11 -2.08 -24.20
N PHE A 195 17.47 -2.95 -24.99
CA PHE A 195 16.05 -3.27 -24.89
C PHE A 195 15.64 -3.78 -23.50
N ARG A 196 16.43 -4.64 -22.87
CA ARG A 196 16.11 -5.18 -21.53
C ARG A 196 16.13 -4.09 -20.46
N ILE A 197 17.04 -3.12 -20.60
CA ILE A 197 17.11 -1.97 -19.68
C ILE A 197 15.91 -1.06 -19.90
N ARG A 198 15.52 -0.79 -21.15
CA ARG A 198 14.31 -0.02 -21.45
C ARG A 198 13.05 -0.65 -20.86
N GLN A 199 12.87 -1.96 -21.00
CA GLN A 199 11.74 -2.67 -20.38
C GLN A 199 11.70 -2.50 -18.85
N ILE A 200 12.87 -2.51 -18.17
CA ILE A 200 12.93 -2.19 -16.75
C ILE A 200 12.42 -0.76 -16.50
N GLY A 201 12.86 0.21 -17.31
CA GLY A 201 12.41 1.60 -17.24
C GLY A 201 10.90 1.76 -17.45
N GLU A 202 10.32 1.03 -18.40
CA GLU A 202 8.88 1.04 -18.69
C GLU A 202 8.08 0.56 -17.49
N ARG A 203 8.49 -0.56 -16.88
CA ARG A 203 7.88 -1.06 -15.64
C ARG A 203 8.02 -0.07 -14.49
N GLN A 204 9.19 0.57 -14.36
CA GLN A 204 9.37 1.63 -13.38
C GLN A 204 8.39 2.79 -13.63
N ALA A 205 8.17 3.19 -14.89
CA ALA A 205 7.27 4.29 -15.23
C ALA A 205 5.82 3.98 -14.83
N MET A 206 5.33 2.79 -15.22
CA MET A 206 3.96 2.35 -14.88
C MET A 206 3.69 2.40 -13.37
N ASN A 207 4.65 1.95 -12.55
CA ASN A 207 4.47 1.82 -11.10
C ASN A 207 4.64 3.13 -10.35
N SER A 208 5.47 4.04 -10.89
CA SER A 208 5.88 5.23 -10.16
C SER A 208 4.73 6.18 -9.89
N GLY A 209 3.81 6.34 -10.85
CA GLY A 209 2.61 7.13 -10.64
C GLY A 209 1.72 6.56 -9.54
N ILE A 210 1.52 5.23 -9.53
CA ILE A 210 0.65 4.53 -8.58
C ILE A 210 1.23 4.55 -7.16
N GLN A 211 2.46 4.05 -7.00
CA GLN A 211 3.12 3.98 -5.69
C GLN A 211 3.51 5.35 -5.16
N GLY A 212 3.90 6.25 -6.05
CA GLY A 212 4.22 7.63 -5.70
C GLY A 212 2.99 8.38 -5.20
N LEU A 213 1.85 8.23 -5.88
CA LEU A 213 0.60 8.82 -5.41
C LEU A 213 0.18 8.26 -4.06
N ALA A 214 0.24 6.93 -3.87
CA ALA A 214 -0.04 6.32 -2.56
C ALA A 214 0.89 6.87 -1.46
N ALA A 215 2.19 7.00 -1.75
CA ALA A 215 3.15 7.58 -0.81
C ALA A 215 2.86 9.05 -0.48
N ASP A 216 2.46 9.85 -1.47
CA ASP A 216 2.11 11.26 -1.26
C ASP A 216 0.86 11.41 -0.41
N ILE A 217 -0.21 10.66 -0.72
CA ILE A 217 -1.45 10.61 0.09
C ILE A 217 -1.11 10.23 1.53
N PHE A 218 -0.26 9.21 1.70
CA PHE A 218 0.12 8.74 3.02
C PHE A 218 0.86 9.80 3.83
N LYS A 219 1.81 10.52 3.21
CA LYS A 219 2.51 11.63 3.85
C LYS A 219 1.57 12.78 4.23
N VAL A 220 0.60 13.11 3.37
CA VAL A 220 -0.43 14.10 3.70
C VAL A 220 -1.23 13.65 4.92
N ALA A 221 -1.61 12.37 4.99
CA ALA A 221 -2.32 11.83 6.14
C ALA A 221 -1.49 11.91 7.43
N LEU A 222 -0.21 11.52 7.40
CA LEU A 222 0.70 11.60 8.56
C LEU A 222 0.77 13.02 9.13
N VAL A 223 1.08 14.00 8.27
CA VAL A 223 1.21 15.41 8.69
C VAL A 223 -0.10 15.94 9.26
N ARG A 224 -1.24 15.57 8.67
CA ARG A 224 -2.55 16.04 9.15
C ARG A 224 -2.98 15.37 10.44
N ILE A 225 -2.68 14.08 10.65
CA ILE A 225 -2.98 13.38 11.91
C ILE A 225 -2.19 14.05 13.03
N ASP A 226 -0.89 14.21 12.82
CA ASP A 226 0.03 14.83 13.79
C ASP A 226 -0.44 16.24 14.16
N ALA A 227 -0.66 17.11 13.17
CA ALA A 227 -1.16 18.46 13.39
C ALA A 227 -2.53 18.52 14.09
N ALA A 228 -3.43 17.57 13.78
CA ALA A 228 -4.75 17.52 14.39
C ALA A 228 -4.69 17.05 15.86
N LEU A 229 -3.81 16.08 16.17
CA LEU A 229 -3.55 15.66 17.55
C LEU A 229 -2.95 16.81 18.38
N GLU A 230 -1.96 17.50 17.83
CA GLU A 230 -1.34 18.67 18.49
C GLU A 230 -2.32 19.82 18.70
N THR A 231 -3.08 20.19 17.66
CA THR A 231 -4.02 21.34 17.72
C THR A 231 -5.14 21.12 18.75
N ALA A 232 -5.62 19.88 18.86
CA ALA A 232 -6.65 19.53 19.84
C ALA A 232 -6.06 19.19 21.23
N ASN A 233 -4.74 19.30 21.40
CA ASN A 233 -4.01 19.06 22.65
C ASN A 233 -4.31 17.67 23.25
N PHE A 234 -4.31 16.65 22.39
CA PHE A 234 -4.42 15.25 22.82
C PHE A 234 -3.12 14.78 23.47
N GLU A 235 -3.24 13.92 24.49
CA GLU A 235 -2.10 13.19 25.03
C GLU A 235 -1.68 12.01 24.13
N SER A 236 -2.60 11.52 23.29
CA SER A 236 -2.39 10.46 22.30
C SER A 236 -1.40 10.88 21.21
N GLN A 237 -0.55 9.96 20.75
CA GLN A 237 0.55 10.25 19.83
C GLN A 237 0.63 9.27 18.66
N LEU A 238 0.93 9.78 17.47
CA LEU A 238 1.33 8.98 16.32
C LEU A 238 2.75 8.45 16.57
N VAL A 239 2.92 7.13 16.69
CA VAL A 239 4.19 6.53 17.12
C VAL A 239 4.91 5.74 16.04
N LEU A 240 4.18 5.25 15.04
CA LEU A 240 4.80 4.45 14.00
C LEU A 240 4.06 4.54 12.67
N GLN A 241 4.84 4.46 11.60
CA GLN A 241 4.35 4.25 10.26
C GLN A 241 4.96 2.96 9.68
N VAL A 242 4.13 2.05 9.16
CA VAL A 242 4.60 0.82 8.48
C VAL A 242 3.74 0.53 7.25
N HIS A 243 4.36 0.43 6.07
CA HIS A 243 3.64 0.24 4.80
C HIS A 243 2.53 1.27 4.59
N ASP A 244 1.27 0.85 4.57
CA ASP A 244 0.08 1.69 4.38
C ASP A 244 -0.69 1.89 5.71
N GLU A 245 -0.03 1.55 6.83
CA GLU A 245 -0.54 1.54 8.20
C GLU A 245 0.14 2.61 9.06
N VAL A 246 -0.65 3.26 9.93
CA VAL A 246 -0.18 4.10 11.03
C VAL A 246 -0.60 3.50 12.37
N ILE A 247 0.23 3.72 13.38
CA ILE A 247 -0.03 3.29 14.76
C ILE A 247 -0.03 4.53 15.66
N VAL A 248 -1.12 4.70 16.40
CA VAL A 248 -1.28 5.74 17.42
C VAL A 248 -1.32 5.08 18.80
N GLU A 249 -0.49 5.55 19.73
CA GLU A 249 -0.66 5.26 21.16
C GLU A 249 -1.75 6.19 21.68
N ALA A 250 -2.92 5.64 21.98
CA ALA A 250 -4.08 6.42 22.35
C ALA A 250 -4.51 6.20 23.80
N VAL A 251 -4.76 7.30 24.51
CA VAL A 251 -5.23 7.30 25.90
C VAL A 251 -6.68 6.85 25.94
N ALA A 252 -7.05 6.03 26.94
CA ALA A 252 -8.38 5.43 27.00
C ALA A 252 -9.52 6.46 27.04
N SER A 253 -9.31 7.62 27.67
CA SER A 253 -10.29 8.72 27.72
C SER A 253 -10.45 9.44 26.38
N GLU A 254 -9.47 9.33 25.48
CA GLU A 254 -9.44 10.01 24.18
C GLU A 254 -9.85 9.10 23.03
N ALA A 255 -10.03 7.80 23.30
CA ALA A 255 -10.09 6.74 22.30
C ALA A 255 -11.09 6.99 21.16
N GLU A 256 -12.36 7.29 21.50
CA GLU A 256 -13.40 7.53 20.49
C GLU A 256 -13.09 8.75 19.61
N THR A 257 -12.56 9.82 20.22
CA THR A 257 -12.27 11.06 19.49
C THR A 257 -11.05 10.91 18.60
N VAL A 258 -10.00 10.23 19.09
CA VAL A 258 -8.80 9.92 18.32
C VAL A 258 -9.12 8.96 17.17
N GLU A 259 -9.96 7.94 17.39
CA GLU A 259 -10.38 7.03 16.31
C GLU A 259 -11.08 7.80 15.19
N LYS A 260 -12.04 8.66 15.55
CA LYS A 260 -12.75 9.48 14.58
C LYS A 260 -11.81 10.42 13.84
N LEU A 261 -10.94 11.12 14.56
CA LEU A 261 -9.95 12.05 13.99
C LEU A 261 -9.02 11.34 13.00
N VAL A 262 -8.46 10.20 13.37
CA VAL A 262 -7.56 9.43 12.50
C VAL A 262 -8.30 8.95 11.26
N ARG A 263 -9.51 8.38 11.42
CA ARG A 263 -10.35 7.91 10.30
C ARG A 263 -10.65 9.03 9.32
N GLU A 264 -11.18 10.14 9.80
CA GLU A 264 -11.58 11.28 8.98
C GLU A 264 -10.37 11.89 8.26
N THR A 265 -9.26 12.04 8.97
CA THR A 265 -8.04 12.63 8.43
C THR A 265 -7.45 11.80 7.30
N MET A 266 -7.36 10.48 7.48
CA MET A 266 -6.86 9.56 6.45
C MET A 266 -7.82 9.50 5.26
N CYS A 267 -9.13 9.34 5.48
CA CYS A 267 -10.10 9.32 4.39
C CYS A 267 -10.11 10.63 3.57
N ALA A 268 -9.83 11.77 4.22
CA ALA A 268 -9.77 13.09 3.58
C ALA A 268 -8.38 13.47 3.03
N ALA A 269 -7.37 12.60 3.12
CA ALA A 269 -6.00 12.91 2.74
C ALA A 269 -5.86 13.33 1.26
N ALA A 270 -6.68 12.77 0.38
CA ALA A 270 -6.80 13.20 -1.01
C ALA A 270 -8.20 12.96 -1.57
N LYS A 271 -8.59 13.78 -2.55
CA LYS A 271 -9.83 13.60 -3.30
C LYS A 271 -9.56 12.76 -4.54
N LEU A 272 -9.93 11.48 -4.48
CA LEU A 272 -9.83 10.55 -5.61
C LEU A 272 -11.22 10.30 -6.24
N ALA A 273 -11.25 9.55 -7.34
CA ALA A 273 -12.49 9.15 -8.02
C ALA A 273 -13.28 8.08 -7.23
N VAL A 274 -12.57 7.33 -6.39
CA VAL A 274 -13.13 6.39 -5.41
C VAL A 274 -12.74 6.88 -4.02
N PRO A 275 -13.61 6.79 -3.00
CA PRO A 275 -13.28 7.26 -1.66
C PRO A 275 -12.10 6.48 -1.10
N LEU A 276 -11.25 7.13 -0.29
CA LEU A 276 -10.28 6.40 0.53
C LEU A 276 -11.02 5.75 1.71
N GLU A 277 -10.60 4.55 2.09
CA GLU A 277 -11.16 3.83 3.23
C GLU A 277 -10.04 3.32 4.12
N VAL A 278 -10.33 3.24 5.42
CA VAL A 278 -9.39 2.85 6.45
C VAL A 278 -10.03 1.82 7.36
N ASN A 279 -9.29 0.72 7.57
CA ASN A 279 -9.61 -0.25 8.60
C ASN A 279 -8.92 0.17 9.88
N LEU A 280 -9.69 0.22 10.96
CA LEU A 280 -9.21 0.61 12.29
C LEU A 280 -9.41 -0.55 13.24
N ALA A 281 -8.41 -0.78 14.08
CA ALA A 281 -8.45 -1.82 15.08
C ALA A 281 -7.66 -1.41 16.33
N TRP A 282 -8.18 -1.82 17.48
CA TRP A 282 -7.61 -1.55 18.78
C TRP A 282 -6.90 -2.78 19.32
N GLY A 283 -5.79 -2.60 20.03
CA GLY A 283 -5.11 -3.70 20.67
C GLY A 283 -4.14 -3.29 21.78
N ASP A 284 -3.96 -4.19 22.73
CA ASP A 284 -2.95 -4.08 23.79
C ASP A 284 -1.55 -4.47 23.28
N THR A 285 -1.45 -4.98 22.05
CA THR A 285 -0.20 -5.24 21.33
C THR A 285 -0.38 -4.90 19.86
N TRP A 286 0.71 -4.71 19.11
CA TRP A 286 0.59 -4.55 17.65
C TRP A 286 0.01 -5.80 16.98
N ALA A 287 0.24 -6.99 17.53
CA ALA A 287 -0.35 -8.21 17.00
C ALA A 287 -1.89 -8.24 17.13
N SER A 288 -2.43 -7.91 18.31
CA SER A 288 -3.88 -7.93 18.57
C SER A 288 -4.64 -6.81 17.86
N ALA A 289 -3.98 -5.72 17.50
CA ALA A 289 -4.56 -4.67 16.67
C ALA A 289 -4.49 -4.95 15.16
N LYS A 290 -3.85 -6.05 14.71
CA LYS A 290 -3.70 -6.40 13.27
C LYS A 290 -4.31 -7.75 12.90
N SER A 291 -5.11 -8.33 13.80
CA SER A 291 -5.72 -9.66 13.67
C SER A 291 -6.91 -9.67 12.72
#